data_AF-A0A8X6XEQ9-F1
#
_entry.id   AF-A0A8X6XEQ9-F1
#
_cell.length_a   1.000
_cell.length_b   1.000
_cell.length_c   1.000
_cell.angle_alpha   90.00
_cell.angle_beta   90.00
_cell.angle_gamma   90.00
#
_symmetry.space_group_name_H-M   'P 1'
#
loop_
_entity.id
_entity.type
_entity.pdbx_description
1 polymer ?
#
loop_
_entity_poly.entity_id
_entity_poly.type
_entity_poly.pdbx_seq_one_letter_code
_entity_poly.pdbx_strand_id
1 'polypeptide(L)'
;MDLDKLLESNGYDRLTTHGKDLSIPRYYFKADESNEELNEYQIVIFCDASERAYGAICIHSLQNRFGFSSELCFFEGTCSSAKEIEFTKTLELLATLIGACLLETLRKVFKITNNYIMFSDSTVALSWIRGYAKQWKPFVSNRVHEIQDLTNPQNWRFVKGEQNPADIVSRGCSAEELLKNRRLWHGPHWLTLSEENWPKNERLFQETTNEERRVKYIAINYSSEFQNEEPILDINSFSSISKVFRITAWIRRFINNMKLIRKDRIKTPLTAEEIEEAEEIF
;
A
#
# COMPACT_ATOMS: atom_id res chain seq x y z
N MET A 1 13.29 6.21 22.88
CA MET A 1 12.39 6.74 23.92
C MET A 1 12.37 5.71 25.03
N ASP A 2 12.84 6.03 26.22
CA ASP A 2 12.88 5.09 27.36
C ASP A 2 11.45 4.76 27.80
N LEU A 3 11.07 3.50 27.61
CA LEU A 3 9.70 3.00 27.78
C LEU A 3 9.27 2.93 29.26
N ASP A 4 10.22 2.82 30.19
CA ASP A 4 9.93 2.73 31.63
C ASP A 4 9.41 4.05 32.21
N LYS A 5 9.75 5.20 31.60
CA LYS A 5 9.24 6.52 32.03
C LYS A 5 7.79 6.80 31.62
N LEU A 6 7.24 6.06 30.65
CA LEU A 6 5.87 6.25 30.16
C LEU A 6 4.82 5.70 31.13
N LEU A 7 5.15 4.64 31.87
CA LEU A 7 4.28 4.03 32.87
C LEU A 7 4.26 4.80 34.21
N GLU A 8 5.32 5.54 34.52
CA GLU A 8 5.43 6.35 35.77
C GLU A 8 4.88 7.78 35.64
N SER A 9 4.53 8.21 34.43
CA SER A 9 4.02 9.57 34.15
C SER A 9 2.51 9.65 34.41
N ASN A 10 2.08 10.62 35.23
CA ASN A 10 0.69 10.92 35.63
C ASN A 10 -0.26 11.32 34.48
N GLY A 11 -0.22 10.66 33.32
CA GLY A 11 -1.16 10.88 32.23
C GLY A 11 -1.01 12.21 31.49
N TYR A 12 0.08 12.96 31.69
CA TYR A 12 0.31 14.23 31.00
C TYR A 12 1.79 14.43 30.65
N ASP A 13 2.08 14.75 29.39
CA ASP A 13 3.36 15.33 28.99
C ASP A 13 3.23 16.86 28.93
N ARG A 14 4.17 17.57 29.57
CA ARG A 14 4.29 19.03 29.49
C ARG A 14 5.23 19.38 28.35
N LEU A 15 4.70 19.95 27.28
CA LEU A 15 5.52 20.54 26.22
C LEU A 15 5.63 22.05 26.46
N THR A 16 6.77 22.51 26.92
CA THR A 16 7.03 23.95 27.08
C THR A 16 7.48 24.54 25.74
N THR A 17 6.60 25.26 25.07
CA THR A 17 6.98 26.20 24.02
C THR A 17 6.39 27.58 24.32
N HIS A 18 7.27 28.58 24.45
CA HIS A 18 6.94 30.01 24.59
C HIS A 18 5.85 30.37 25.62
N GLY A 19 5.97 29.87 26.86
CA GLY A 19 5.29 30.46 28.02
C GLY A 19 3.82 30.10 28.22
N LYS A 20 3.29 29.09 27.52
CA LYS A 20 2.02 28.44 27.89
C LYS A 20 2.29 26.98 28.24
N ASP A 21 1.87 26.57 29.43
CA ASP A 21 1.90 25.16 29.84
C ASP A 21 0.90 24.38 28.98
N LEU A 22 1.42 23.67 27.97
CA LEU A 22 0.63 22.75 27.18
C LEU A 22 0.59 21.40 27.90
N SER A 23 -0.59 21.03 28.40
CA SER A 23 -0.85 19.73 29.00
C SER A 23 -1.59 18.85 28.01
N ILE A 24 -0.93 17.78 27.56
CA ILE A 24 -1.52 16.80 26.64
C ILE A 24 -2.06 15.63 27.46
N PRO A 25 -3.40 15.42 27.50
CA PRO A 25 -3.96 14.25 28.18
C PRO A 25 -3.53 12.97 27.45
N ARG A 26 -2.99 12.02 28.20
CA ARG A 26 -2.72 10.66 27.72
C ARG A 26 -3.78 9.71 28.25
N TYR A 27 -4.57 9.19 27.33
CA TYR A 27 -5.53 8.14 27.63
C TYR A 27 -4.86 6.80 27.43
N TYR A 28 -4.39 6.23 28.55
CA TYR A 28 -3.97 4.84 28.58
C TYR A 28 -5.19 3.95 28.73
N PHE A 29 -5.10 2.74 28.17
CA PHE A 29 -6.06 1.66 28.30
C PHE A 29 -6.37 1.44 29.79
N LYS A 30 -7.43 2.08 30.31
CA LYS A 30 -7.88 1.85 31.69
C LYS A 30 -8.50 0.46 31.74
N ALA A 31 -7.73 -0.50 32.23
CA ALA A 31 -8.31 -1.73 32.75
C ALA A 31 -9.05 -1.34 34.03
N ASP A 32 -10.36 -1.06 33.93
CA ASP A 32 -11.20 -1.01 35.12
C ASP A 32 -11.27 -2.43 35.69
N GLU A 33 -10.41 -2.74 36.66
CA GLU A 33 -10.38 -4.02 37.38
C GLU A 33 -11.70 -4.31 38.14
N SER A 34 -12.62 -3.35 38.17
CA SER A 34 -13.91 -3.42 38.86
C SER A 34 -15.12 -3.69 37.95
N ASN A 35 -14.97 -3.68 36.63
CA ASN A 35 -16.07 -3.91 35.67
C ASN A 35 -15.74 -5.07 34.72
N GLU A 36 -16.06 -6.29 35.15
CA GLU A 36 -16.01 -7.51 34.33
C GLU A 36 -17.05 -7.53 33.19
N GLU A 37 -17.89 -6.50 33.05
CA GLU A 37 -18.89 -6.43 31.98
C GLU A 37 -18.38 -5.66 30.74
N LEU A 38 -17.85 -6.43 29.79
CA LEU A 38 -17.90 -6.21 28.33
C LEU A 38 -17.50 -4.82 27.81
N ASN A 39 -16.35 -4.30 28.23
CA ASN A 39 -15.72 -3.21 27.48
C ASN A 39 -15.03 -3.80 26.24
N GLU A 40 -15.67 -3.70 25.07
CA GLU A 40 -15.02 -4.07 23.81
C GLU A 40 -14.08 -2.94 23.39
N TYR A 41 -12.80 -3.25 23.32
CA TYR A 41 -11.75 -2.32 22.96
C TYR A 41 -11.32 -2.55 21.52
N GLN A 42 -11.27 -1.48 20.72
CA GLN A 42 -10.77 -1.52 19.36
C GLN A 42 -9.72 -0.44 19.13
N ILE A 43 -8.58 -0.85 18.56
CA ILE A 43 -7.53 0.09 18.14
C ILE A 43 -7.85 0.61 16.74
N VAL A 44 -7.83 1.92 16.56
CA VAL A 44 -8.00 2.54 15.24
C VAL A 44 -6.79 3.42 14.94
N ILE A 45 -6.04 3.06 13.91
CA ILE A 45 -4.86 3.83 13.50
C ILE A 45 -5.14 4.51 12.17
N PHE A 46 -4.86 5.81 12.11
CA PHE A 46 -4.96 6.63 10.91
C PHE A 46 -3.55 7.00 10.46
N CYS A 47 -3.28 6.86 9.17
CA CYS A 47 -1.99 7.16 8.56
C CYS A 47 -2.16 8.27 7.52
N ASP A 48 -1.19 9.16 7.44
CA ASP A 48 -1.20 10.26 6.47
C ASP A 48 0.22 10.71 6.14
N ALA A 49 0.41 11.20 4.92
CA ALA A 49 1.64 11.82 4.49
C ALA A 49 1.43 13.14 3.77
N SER A 50 2.43 14.01 3.89
CA SER A 50 2.57 15.23 3.12
C SER A 50 4.04 15.40 2.73
N GLU A 51 4.31 16.39 1.87
CA GLU A 51 5.68 16.77 1.51
C GLU A 51 6.54 17.15 2.73
N ARG A 52 5.90 17.58 3.82
CA ARG A 52 6.58 18.08 5.04
C ARG A 52 6.84 16.99 6.07
N ALA A 53 5.94 16.04 6.23
CA ALA A 53 6.04 14.96 7.20
C ALA A 53 5.08 13.82 6.85
N TYR A 54 5.32 12.65 7.44
CA TYR A 54 4.45 11.50 7.34
C TYR A 54 4.36 10.81 8.70
N GLY A 55 3.23 10.17 9.00
CA GLY A 55 3.03 9.59 10.31
C GLY A 55 1.70 8.89 10.48
N ALA A 56 1.45 8.48 11.73
CA ALA A 56 0.25 7.80 12.13
C ALA A 56 -0.25 8.29 13.50
N ILE A 57 -1.55 8.16 13.70
CA ILE A 57 -2.27 8.49 14.92
C ILE A 57 -3.05 7.27 15.37
N CYS A 58 -2.91 6.87 16.63
CA CYS A 58 -3.68 5.82 17.27
C CYS A 58 -4.78 6.43 18.15
N ILE A 59 -6.01 6.13 17.79
CA ILE A 59 -7.22 6.44 18.53
C ILE A 59 -7.82 5.13 18.98
N HIS A 60 -8.32 5.07 20.21
CA HIS A 60 -9.13 3.93 20.62
C HIS A 60 -10.61 4.16 20.43
N SER A 61 -11.36 3.09 20.22
CA SER A 61 -12.81 3.07 20.36
C SER A 61 -13.16 2.10 21.48
N LEU A 62 -13.88 2.61 22.47
CA LEU A 62 -14.37 1.87 23.61
C LEU A 62 -15.89 1.78 23.50
N GLN A 63 -16.42 0.57 23.47
CA GLN A 63 -17.84 0.34 23.68
C GLN A 63 -18.10 0.08 25.15
N ASN A 64 -18.99 0.86 25.74
CA ASN A 64 -19.48 0.66 27.10
C ASN A 64 -21.03 0.58 27.10
N ARG A 65 -21.63 0.41 28.28
CA ARG A 65 -23.10 0.33 28.45
C ARG A 65 -23.85 1.61 28.02
N PHE A 66 -23.14 2.74 27.90
CA PHE A 66 -23.71 4.05 27.58
C PHE A 66 -23.48 4.46 26.11
N GLY A 67 -22.73 3.68 25.33
CA GLY A 67 -22.44 3.93 23.93
C GLY A 67 -20.97 3.72 23.58
N PHE A 68 -20.53 4.39 22.51
CA PHE A 68 -19.14 4.36 22.06
C PHE A 68 -18.44 5.68 22.37
N SER A 69 -17.20 5.61 22.83
CA SER A 69 -16.32 6.76 23.03
C SER A 69 -15.00 6.55 22.31
N SER A 70 -14.41 7.63 21.80
CA SER A 70 -13.12 7.59 21.13
C SER A 70 -12.21 8.73 21.59
N GLU A 71 -10.96 8.37 21.85
CA GLU A 71 -9.93 9.27 22.39
C GLU A 71 -8.55 8.91 21.81
N LEU A 72 -7.72 9.94 21.64
CA LEU A 72 -6.34 9.83 21.19
C LEU A 72 -5.48 9.15 22.26
N CYS A 73 -4.75 8.11 21.87
CA CYS A 73 -3.79 7.44 22.74
C CYS A 73 -2.36 7.86 22.40
N PHE A 74 -1.98 7.74 21.12
CA PHE A 74 -0.61 7.92 20.66
C PHE A 74 -0.58 8.55 19.27
N PHE A 75 0.50 9.25 18.95
CA PHE A 75 0.82 9.64 17.58
C PHE A 75 2.33 9.48 17.36
N GLU A 76 2.71 9.19 16.12
CA GLU A 76 4.10 9.04 15.71
C GLU A 76 4.26 9.67 14.32
N GLY A 77 5.29 10.49 14.14
CA GLY A 77 5.50 11.22 12.89
C GLY A 77 6.98 11.49 12.63
N THR A 78 7.34 11.55 11.36
CA THR A 78 8.70 11.81 10.89
C THR A 78 8.68 12.93 9.86
N CYS A 79 9.61 13.88 9.99
CA CYS A 79 9.78 14.95 9.00
C CYS A 79 10.25 14.39 7.65
N SER A 80 9.71 14.95 6.58
CA SER A 80 10.09 14.67 5.21
C SER A 80 10.83 15.86 4.61
N SER A 81 11.79 15.56 3.74
CA SER A 81 12.48 16.54 2.89
C SER A 81 12.16 16.32 1.41
N ALA A 82 11.06 15.62 1.11
CA ALA A 82 10.66 15.36 -0.26
C ALA A 82 10.31 16.67 -0.96
N LYS A 83 10.96 16.92 -2.11
CA LYS A 83 10.76 18.14 -2.90
C LYS A 83 9.92 17.92 -4.15
N GLU A 84 9.60 16.67 -4.49
CA GLU A 84 8.88 16.33 -5.71
C GLU A 84 7.63 15.50 -5.40
N ILE A 85 6.55 15.80 -6.14
CA ILE A 85 5.22 15.18 -6.02
C ILE A 85 5.28 13.66 -6.27
N GLU A 86 6.24 13.18 -7.07
CA GLU A 86 6.43 11.76 -7.34
C GLU A 86 6.75 10.96 -6.06
N PHE A 87 7.35 11.60 -5.04
CA PHE A 87 7.63 10.96 -3.76
C PHE A 87 6.41 10.86 -2.85
N THR A 88 5.30 11.57 -3.13
CA THR A 88 4.12 11.55 -2.27
C THR A 88 3.59 10.13 -2.09
N LYS A 89 3.48 9.33 -3.16
CA LYS A 89 3.06 7.92 -3.07
C LYS A 89 3.97 7.09 -2.14
N THR A 90 5.27 7.36 -2.17
CA THR A 90 6.27 6.71 -1.32
C THR A 90 6.10 7.12 0.14
N LEU A 91 5.86 8.41 0.42
CA LEU A 91 5.62 8.89 1.78
C LEU A 91 4.33 8.31 2.36
N GLU A 92 3.27 8.18 1.56
CA GLU A 92 2.03 7.51 2.00
C GLU A 92 2.31 6.07 2.44
N LEU A 93 3.10 5.31 1.66
CA LEU A 93 3.50 3.96 2.06
C LEU A 93 4.34 3.96 3.35
N LEU A 94 5.22 4.94 3.54
CA LEU A 94 5.98 5.07 4.78
C LEU A 94 5.10 5.45 5.97
N ALA A 95 4.09 6.31 5.81
CA ALA A 95 3.09 6.59 6.84
C ALA A 95 2.37 5.31 7.28
N THR A 96 1.95 4.48 6.31
CA THR A 96 1.31 3.20 6.61
C THR A 96 2.24 2.23 7.35
N LEU A 97 3.55 2.25 7.05
CA LEU A 97 4.54 1.47 7.77
C LEU A 97 4.72 1.96 9.22
N ILE A 98 4.79 3.27 9.44
CA ILE A 98 4.81 3.84 10.81
C ILE A 98 3.58 3.37 11.59
N GLY A 99 2.39 3.43 10.99
CA GLY A 99 1.17 2.92 11.63
C GLY A 99 1.24 1.44 12.00
N ALA A 100 1.81 0.60 11.13
CA ALA A 100 2.00 -0.82 11.40
C ALA A 100 2.99 -1.07 12.57
N CYS A 101 4.10 -0.33 12.59
CA CYS A 101 5.08 -0.39 13.69
C CYS A 101 4.52 0.12 15.02
N LEU A 102 3.70 1.17 14.98
CA LEU A 102 2.99 1.70 16.13
C LEU A 102 2.06 0.63 16.72
N LEU A 103 1.27 -0.03 15.88
CA LEU A 103 0.39 -1.13 16.32
C LEU A 103 1.19 -2.24 17.02
N GLU A 104 2.30 -2.66 16.42
CA GLU A 104 3.14 -3.72 16.99
C GLU A 104 3.75 -3.32 18.33
N THR A 105 4.14 -2.05 18.46
CA THR A 105 4.61 -1.50 19.74
C THR A 105 3.51 -1.54 20.79
N LEU A 106 2.29 -1.12 20.43
CA LEU A 106 1.14 -1.14 21.34
C LEU A 106 0.76 -2.57 21.76
N ARG A 107 0.79 -3.54 20.84
CA ARG A 107 0.58 -4.96 21.15
C ARG A 107 1.58 -5.47 22.18
N LYS A 108 2.87 -5.14 22.03
CA LYS A 108 3.91 -5.57 22.96
C LYS A 108 3.77 -4.95 24.34
N VAL A 109 3.49 -3.65 24.41
CA VAL A 109 3.43 -2.90 25.67
C VAL A 109 2.15 -3.20 26.44
N PHE A 110 1.00 -3.18 25.78
CA PHE A 110 -0.31 -3.24 26.43
C PHE A 110 -0.98 -4.61 26.30
N LYS A 111 -0.35 -5.59 25.63
CA LYS A 111 -0.88 -6.95 25.40
C LYS A 111 -2.29 -6.96 24.80
N ILE A 112 -2.58 -5.98 23.93
CA ILE A 112 -3.92 -5.79 23.36
C ILE A 112 -4.24 -6.89 22.37
N THR A 113 -5.53 -7.18 22.24
CA THR A 113 -6.10 -8.15 21.28
C THR A 113 -5.87 -7.74 19.83
N ASN A 114 -6.13 -8.68 18.90
CA ASN A 114 -6.08 -8.46 17.46
C ASN A 114 -7.27 -7.63 16.91
N ASN A 115 -8.00 -6.90 17.76
CA ASN A 115 -9.11 -6.05 17.34
C ASN A 115 -8.59 -4.66 16.94
N TYR A 116 -8.26 -4.49 15.66
CA TYR A 116 -7.75 -3.22 15.14
C TYR A 116 -8.19 -2.96 13.71
N ILE A 117 -8.35 -1.68 13.36
CA ILE A 117 -8.58 -1.19 12.01
C ILE A 117 -7.54 -0.11 11.69
N MET A 118 -7.02 -0.14 10.46
CA MET A 118 -6.06 0.83 9.95
C MET A 118 -6.73 1.65 8.85
N PHE A 119 -6.54 2.97 8.83
CA PHE A 119 -7.08 3.87 7.84
C PHE A 119 -5.98 4.67 7.14
N SER A 120 -6.15 4.88 5.83
CA SER A 120 -5.38 5.83 5.03
C SER A 120 -6.28 6.41 3.96
N ASP A 121 -6.03 7.62 3.51
CA ASP A 121 -6.68 8.24 2.36
C ASP A 121 -5.92 8.00 1.04
N SER A 122 -4.77 7.34 1.09
CA SER A 122 -4.01 6.95 -0.10
C SER A 122 -4.50 5.62 -0.67
N THR A 123 -5.35 5.69 -1.68
CA THR A 123 -5.80 4.50 -2.43
C THR A 123 -4.64 3.73 -3.06
N VAL A 124 -3.56 4.43 -3.43
CA VAL A 124 -2.32 3.82 -3.95
C VAL A 124 -1.64 2.97 -2.87
N ALA A 125 -1.38 3.53 -1.68
CA ALA A 125 -0.77 2.76 -0.59
C ALA A 125 -1.64 1.56 -0.20
N LEU A 126 -2.96 1.74 -0.07
CA LEU A 126 -3.90 0.67 0.24
C LEU A 126 -3.90 -0.44 -0.82
N SER A 127 -3.82 -0.08 -2.11
CA SER A 127 -3.75 -1.06 -3.20
C SER A 127 -2.43 -1.85 -3.20
N TRP A 128 -1.31 -1.21 -2.85
CA TRP A 128 -0.03 -1.89 -2.67
C TRP A 128 -0.07 -2.89 -1.52
N ILE A 129 -0.61 -2.47 -0.36
CA ILE A 129 -0.74 -3.28 0.86
C ILE A 129 -1.63 -4.51 0.63
N ARG A 130 -2.70 -4.39 -0.17
CA ARG A 130 -3.57 -5.54 -0.50
C ARG A 130 -3.06 -6.40 -1.64
N GLY A 131 -2.19 -5.84 -2.48
CA GLY A 131 -1.59 -6.54 -3.61
C GLY A 131 -0.54 -7.56 -3.18
N TYR A 132 -0.04 -8.31 -4.16
CA TYR A 132 1.06 -9.23 -3.95
C TYR A 132 2.40 -8.48 -3.94
N ALA A 133 3.07 -8.39 -2.79
CA ALA A 133 4.26 -7.56 -2.59
C ALA A 133 5.33 -7.69 -3.69
N LYS A 134 5.66 -8.93 -4.10
CA LYS A 134 6.74 -9.21 -5.07
C LYS A 134 6.46 -8.73 -6.49
N GLN A 135 5.24 -8.27 -6.77
CA GLN A 135 4.91 -7.69 -8.08
C GLN A 135 5.46 -6.26 -8.24
N TRP A 136 5.84 -5.61 -7.14
CA TRP A 136 6.31 -4.22 -7.13
C TRP A 136 7.84 -4.12 -7.24
N LYS A 137 8.35 -2.92 -7.55
CA LYS A 137 9.78 -2.60 -7.46
C LYS A 137 10.30 -2.81 -6.03
N PRO A 138 11.61 -3.05 -5.83
CA PRO A 138 12.18 -3.45 -4.54
C PRO A 138 11.81 -2.55 -3.36
N PHE A 139 11.79 -1.23 -3.55
CA PHE A 139 11.41 -0.30 -2.48
C PHE A 139 9.99 -0.57 -1.97
N VAL A 140 9.00 -0.50 -2.86
CA VAL A 140 7.59 -0.74 -2.52
C VAL A 140 7.40 -2.17 -2.01
N SER A 141 7.97 -3.16 -2.70
CA SER A 141 7.87 -4.58 -2.33
C SER A 141 8.33 -4.83 -0.90
N ASN A 142 9.47 -4.26 -0.48
CA ASN A 142 10.03 -4.52 0.84
C ASN A 142 9.16 -3.92 1.96
N ARG A 143 8.65 -2.69 1.78
CA ARG A 143 7.81 -2.03 2.80
C ARG A 143 6.41 -2.65 2.86
N VAL A 144 5.85 -3.04 1.71
CA VAL A 144 4.60 -3.80 1.67
C VAL A 144 4.76 -5.14 2.40
N HIS A 145 5.89 -5.83 2.23
CA HIS A 145 6.14 -7.09 2.94
C HIS A 145 6.16 -6.88 4.46
N GLU A 146 6.88 -5.86 4.92
CA GLU A 146 6.94 -5.51 6.35
C GLU A 146 5.56 -5.15 6.91
N ILE A 147 4.76 -4.36 6.18
CA ILE A 147 3.38 -4.04 6.60
C ILE A 147 2.51 -5.31 6.66
N GLN A 148 2.65 -6.22 5.69
CA GLN A 148 1.91 -7.48 5.63
C GLN A 148 2.32 -8.47 6.72
N ASP A 149 3.57 -8.41 7.19
CA ASP A 149 4.05 -9.23 8.31
C ASP A 149 3.52 -8.71 9.66
N LEU A 150 3.37 -7.38 9.79
CA LEU A 150 2.89 -6.74 11.02
C LEU A 150 1.35 -6.67 11.11
N THR A 151 0.66 -6.61 9.97
CA THR A 151 -0.78 -6.33 9.90
C THR A 151 -1.49 -7.18 8.86
N ASN A 152 -2.78 -7.45 9.08
CA ASN A 152 -3.63 -8.11 8.10
C ASN A 152 -4.10 -7.09 7.05
N PRO A 153 -3.81 -7.29 5.74
CA PRO A 153 -4.25 -6.40 4.67
C PRO A 153 -5.75 -6.11 4.62
N GLN A 154 -6.59 -7.00 5.17
CA GLN A 154 -8.04 -6.82 5.22
C GLN A 154 -8.50 -5.79 6.26
N ASN A 155 -7.67 -5.49 7.26
CA ASN A 155 -7.98 -4.51 8.30
C ASN A 155 -7.67 -3.07 7.86
N TRP A 156 -7.04 -2.90 6.70
CA TRP A 156 -6.80 -1.59 6.10
C TRP A 156 -8.06 -1.09 5.39
N ARG A 157 -8.44 0.17 5.60
CA ARG A 157 -9.64 0.80 5.04
C ARG A 157 -9.33 2.18 4.48
N PHE A 158 -10.11 2.59 3.49
CA PHE A 158 -10.05 3.95 2.97
C PHE A 158 -10.85 4.91 3.86
N VAL A 159 -10.29 6.07 4.13
CA VAL A 159 -11.00 7.23 4.70
C VAL A 159 -10.79 8.42 3.78
N LYS A 160 -11.78 9.31 3.66
CA LYS A 160 -11.57 10.57 2.90
C LYS A 160 -10.58 11.44 3.67
N GLY A 161 -9.65 12.12 2.98
CA GLY A 161 -8.64 12.98 3.62
C GLY A 161 -9.24 14.04 4.55
N GLU A 162 -10.40 14.62 4.22
CA GLU A 162 -11.13 15.56 5.08
C GLU A 162 -11.57 14.96 6.43
N GLN A 163 -11.72 13.64 6.48
CA GLN A 163 -12.08 12.87 7.67
C GLN A 163 -10.84 12.19 8.31
N ASN A 164 -9.66 12.32 7.73
CA ASN A 164 -8.42 11.76 8.24
C ASN A 164 -7.84 12.67 9.34
N PRO A 165 -7.79 12.24 10.62
CA PRO A 165 -7.15 13.03 11.68
C PRO A 165 -5.62 13.09 11.53
N ALA A 166 -5.00 12.12 10.83
CA ALA A 166 -3.54 12.05 10.69
C ALA A 166 -2.93 13.17 9.84
N ASP A 167 -3.75 13.90 9.08
CA ASP A 167 -3.40 15.12 8.35
C ASP A 167 -2.70 16.18 9.23
N ILE A 168 -3.04 16.23 10.52
CA ILE A 168 -2.42 17.18 11.46
C ILE A 168 -0.97 16.81 11.77
N VAL A 169 -0.65 15.51 11.79
CA VAL A 169 0.72 15.02 12.01
C VAL A 169 1.58 15.25 10.77
N SER A 170 1.01 15.08 9.57
CA SER A 170 1.75 15.23 8.32
C SER A 170 1.93 16.70 7.88
N ARG A 171 0.93 17.56 8.09
CA ARG A 171 0.95 18.97 7.63
C ARG A 171 1.34 19.97 8.73
N GLY A 172 1.17 19.58 9.98
CA GLY A 172 1.36 20.44 11.15
C GLY A 172 0.17 21.36 11.40
N CYS A 173 0.12 21.93 12.61
CA CYS A 173 -0.84 22.98 12.97
C CYS A 173 -0.22 23.89 14.04
N SER A 174 -0.87 25.02 14.31
CA SER A 174 -0.49 25.86 15.46
C SER A 174 -0.87 25.18 16.78
N ALA A 175 -0.18 25.54 17.87
CA ALA A 175 -0.49 24.99 19.20
C ALA A 175 -1.93 25.29 19.66
N GLU A 176 -2.51 26.42 19.26
CA GLU A 176 -3.89 26.77 19.59
C GLU A 176 -4.90 25.91 18.80
N GLU A 177 -4.64 25.68 17.51
CA GLU A 177 -5.44 24.76 16.70
C GLU A 177 -5.36 23.34 17.26
N LEU A 178 -4.16 22.87 17.62
CA LEU A 178 -3.94 21.54 18.20
C LEU A 178 -4.86 21.30 19.40
N LEU A 179 -4.90 22.26 20.34
CA LEU A 179 -5.75 22.16 21.55
C LEU A 179 -7.24 22.15 21.25
N LYS A 180 -7.67 22.87 20.21
CA LYS A 180 -9.09 22.97 19.82
C LYS A 180 -9.52 21.88 18.84
N ASN A 181 -8.58 21.06 18.34
CA ASN A 181 -8.83 20.12 17.27
C ASN A 181 -9.52 18.84 17.76
N ARG A 182 -10.85 18.87 17.87
CA ARG A 182 -11.63 17.69 18.29
C ARG A 182 -11.41 16.47 17.41
N ARG A 183 -11.13 16.64 16.11
CA ARG A 183 -10.88 15.54 15.17
C ARG A 183 -9.58 14.81 15.52
N LEU A 184 -8.55 15.52 15.97
CA LEU A 184 -7.33 14.88 16.48
C LEU A 184 -7.61 14.07 17.74
N TRP A 185 -8.27 14.69 18.72
CA TRP A 185 -8.43 14.12 20.06
C TRP A 185 -9.46 13.01 20.14
N HIS A 186 -10.51 13.04 19.32
CA HIS A 186 -11.61 12.08 19.36
C HIS A 186 -11.79 11.32 18.04
N GLY A 187 -11.06 11.69 17.00
CA GLY A 187 -11.28 11.16 15.67
C GLY A 187 -12.56 11.69 15.02
N PRO A 188 -12.93 11.13 13.86
CA PRO A 188 -14.17 11.46 13.19
C PRO A 188 -15.39 10.92 13.95
N HIS A 189 -16.53 11.61 13.82
CA HIS A 189 -17.74 11.33 14.60
C HIS A 189 -18.22 9.87 14.49
N TRP A 190 -18.04 9.23 13.34
CA TRP A 190 -18.45 7.83 13.14
C TRP A 190 -17.70 6.83 14.03
N LEU A 191 -16.55 7.17 14.63
CA LEU A 191 -15.89 6.32 15.65
C LEU A 191 -16.66 6.22 16.97
N THR A 192 -17.61 7.14 17.20
CA THR A 192 -18.57 7.09 18.31
C THR A 192 -19.85 6.34 17.94
N LEU A 193 -19.84 5.65 16.81
CA LEU A 193 -20.89 4.74 16.35
C LEU A 193 -20.33 3.32 16.23
N SER A 194 -21.22 2.34 16.09
CA SER A 194 -20.82 0.96 15.79
C SER A 194 -20.01 0.87 14.49
N GLU A 195 -19.10 -0.10 14.42
CA GLU A 195 -18.21 -0.31 13.27
C GLU A 195 -18.96 -0.45 11.94
N GLU A 196 -20.22 -0.90 11.96
CA GLU A 196 -21.09 -0.99 10.79
C GLU A 196 -21.32 0.34 10.07
N ASN A 197 -21.21 1.46 10.81
CA ASN A 197 -21.39 2.82 10.32
C ASN A 197 -20.06 3.48 9.90
N TRP A 198 -18.93 2.79 10.07
CA TRP A 198 -17.64 3.32 9.69
C TRP A 198 -17.48 3.30 8.17
N PRO A 199 -16.56 4.11 7.61
CA PRO A 199 -16.21 4.04 6.21
C PRO A 199 -15.82 2.60 5.84
N LYS A 200 -16.64 1.99 4.99
CA LYS A 200 -16.37 0.68 4.41
C LYS A 200 -15.55 0.88 3.15
N ASN A 201 -14.87 -0.20 2.75
CA ASN A 201 -14.17 -0.25 1.48
C ASN A 201 -15.17 -0.14 0.33
N GLU A 202 -15.42 1.08 -0.13
CA GLU A 202 -15.92 1.29 -1.48
C GLU A 202 -14.93 0.62 -2.45
N ARG A 203 -15.41 0.10 -3.58
CA ARG A 203 -14.61 -0.62 -4.61
C ARG A 203 -13.63 0.33 -5.33
N LEU A 204 -12.82 1.07 -4.59
CA LEU A 204 -11.92 2.13 -5.03
C LEU A 204 -10.52 1.62 -5.38
N PHE A 205 -10.28 0.31 -5.33
CA PHE A 205 -9.01 -0.29 -5.72
C PHE A 205 -8.96 -0.39 -7.25
N GLN A 206 -8.87 0.76 -7.91
CA GLN A 206 -8.45 0.80 -9.29
C GLN A 206 -7.04 0.21 -9.39
N GLU A 207 -6.79 -0.53 -10.46
CA GLU A 207 -5.49 -1.11 -10.74
C GLU A 207 -4.40 -0.04 -10.60
N THR A 208 -3.58 -0.18 -9.56
CA THR A 208 -2.37 0.63 -9.35
C THR A 208 -1.65 0.86 -10.67
N THR A 209 -1.25 2.10 -10.92
CA THR A 209 -0.50 2.52 -12.10
C THR A 209 0.64 1.53 -12.37
N ASN A 210 0.73 1.03 -13.61
CA ASN A 210 1.70 0.01 -14.02
C ASN A 210 3.17 0.41 -13.75
N GLU A 211 3.46 1.68 -13.48
CA GLU A 211 4.78 2.27 -13.29
C GLU A 211 5.63 1.60 -12.19
N GLU A 212 5.01 1.19 -11.08
CA GLU A 212 5.70 0.55 -9.96
C GLU A 212 5.69 -0.98 -10.04
N ARG A 213 5.06 -1.56 -11.07
CA ARG A 213 5.18 -3.01 -11.31
C ARG A 213 6.59 -3.33 -11.77
N ARG A 214 7.14 -4.40 -11.19
CA ARG A 214 8.45 -4.92 -11.58
C ARG A 214 8.38 -5.44 -13.01
N VAL A 215 9.09 -4.76 -13.91
CA VAL A 215 9.30 -5.26 -15.28
C VAL A 215 10.26 -6.45 -15.22
N LYS A 216 9.85 -7.59 -15.77
CA LYS A 216 10.72 -8.75 -15.95
C LYS A 216 11.45 -8.58 -17.28
N TYR A 217 12.71 -8.21 -17.24
CA TYR A 217 13.58 -8.28 -18.41
C TYR A 217 14.01 -9.74 -18.61
N ILE A 218 13.74 -10.28 -19.80
CA ILE A 218 14.33 -11.54 -20.25
C ILE A 218 15.61 -11.14 -20.99
N ALA A 219 16.77 -11.40 -20.39
CA ALA A 219 18.04 -11.23 -21.08
C ALA A 219 18.17 -12.37 -22.10
N ILE A 220 18.13 -12.03 -23.39
CA ILE A 220 18.46 -12.94 -24.48
C ILE A 220 19.93 -12.70 -24.79
N ASN A 221 20.80 -13.66 -24.47
CA ASN A 221 22.18 -13.62 -24.90
C ASN A 221 22.22 -13.96 -26.39
N TYR A 222 22.37 -12.94 -27.24
CA TYR A 222 22.67 -13.11 -28.64
C TYR A 222 24.19 -13.02 -28.79
N SER A 223 24.86 -14.17 -28.94
CA SER A 223 26.29 -14.21 -29.27
C SER A 223 26.44 -13.90 -30.76
N SER A 224 26.89 -12.68 -31.09
CA SER A 224 27.19 -12.27 -32.46
C SER A 224 28.56 -12.77 -32.92
N GLU A 225 28.81 -14.07 -32.82
CA GLU A 225 29.91 -14.69 -33.55
C GLU A 225 29.37 -15.10 -34.90
N PHE A 226 29.69 -14.32 -35.94
CA PHE A 226 29.44 -14.64 -37.36
C PHE A 226 30.26 -15.88 -37.77
N GLN A 227 29.93 -17.04 -37.24
CA GLN A 227 30.39 -18.33 -37.74
C GLN A 227 29.22 -18.98 -38.45
N ASN A 228 29.30 -19.03 -39.79
CA ASN A 228 28.47 -19.81 -40.71
C ASN A 228 27.12 -20.24 -40.12
N GLU A 229 26.13 -19.34 -40.18
CA GLU A 229 24.75 -19.72 -39.86
C GLU A 229 24.34 -20.84 -40.83
N GLU A 230 24.23 -22.07 -40.31
CA GLU A 230 23.48 -23.09 -41.01
C GLU A 230 22.10 -22.51 -41.29
N PRO A 231 21.60 -22.60 -42.54
CA PRO A 231 20.29 -22.05 -42.85
C PRO A 231 19.25 -22.65 -41.90
N ILE A 232 18.40 -21.80 -41.32
CA ILE A 232 17.32 -22.19 -40.38
C ILE A 232 16.48 -23.34 -40.94
N LEU A 233 16.40 -23.42 -42.28
CA LEU A 233 15.82 -24.53 -43.02
C LEU A 233 16.83 -24.99 -44.09
N ASP A 234 17.30 -26.24 -43.98
CA ASP A 234 18.03 -26.88 -45.09
C ASP A 234 17.05 -27.26 -46.20
N ILE A 235 17.06 -26.47 -47.28
CA ILE A 235 16.20 -26.66 -48.45
C ILE A 235 16.37 -28.05 -49.05
N ASN A 236 17.59 -28.62 -49.00
CA ASN A 236 17.89 -29.92 -49.59
C ASN A 236 17.23 -31.09 -48.86
N SER A 237 16.77 -30.88 -47.63
CA SER A 237 16.03 -31.88 -46.84
C SER A 237 14.57 -32.05 -47.27
N PHE A 238 14.07 -31.19 -48.18
CA PHE A 238 12.67 -31.19 -48.62
C PHE A 238 12.52 -31.62 -50.09
N SER A 239 11.63 -32.58 -50.33
CA SER A 239 11.27 -33.04 -51.69
C SER A 239 10.28 -32.12 -52.43
N SER A 240 9.86 -31.01 -51.81
CA SER A 240 8.87 -30.09 -52.37
C SER A 240 9.14 -28.66 -51.91
N ILE A 241 9.38 -27.76 -52.86
CA ILE A 241 9.59 -26.33 -52.58
C ILE A 241 8.33 -25.67 -52.00
N SER A 242 7.14 -26.09 -52.44
CA SER A 242 5.87 -25.61 -51.87
C SER A 242 5.73 -25.96 -50.39
N LYS A 243 6.35 -27.05 -49.93
CA LYS A 243 6.40 -27.39 -48.50
C LYS A 243 7.31 -26.43 -47.74
N VAL A 244 8.43 -26.02 -48.34
CA VAL A 244 9.35 -25.02 -47.76
C VAL A 244 8.62 -23.68 -47.60
N PHE A 245 7.97 -23.16 -48.64
CA PHE A 245 7.24 -21.88 -48.55
C PHE A 245 6.14 -21.90 -47.50
N ARG A 246 5.38 -23.00 -47.39
CA ARG A 246 4.37 -23.15 -46.34
C ARG A 246 4.97 -23.17 -44.94
N ILE A 247 6.11 -23.84 -44.73
CA ILE A 247 6.79 -23.86 -43.44
C ILE A 247 7.30 -22.45 -43.09
N THR A 248 7.93 -21.75 -44.03
CA THR A 248 8.41 -20.38 -43.87
C THR A 248 7.27 -19.41 -43.54
N ALA A 249 6.13 -19.52 -44.24
CA ALA A 249 4.93 -18.75 -43.96
C ALA A 249 4.38 -19.00 -42.54
N TRP A 250 4.36 -20.26 -42.09
CA TRP A 250 3.95 -20.60 -40.72
C TRP A 250 4.90 -20.02 -39.66
N ILE A 251 6.22 -20.06 -39.89
CA ILE A 251 7.21 -19.49 -38.98
C ILE A 251 7.01 -17.97 -38.87
N ARG A 252 6.82 -17.26 -39.99
CA ARG A 252 6.49 -15.82 -40.00
C ARG A 252 5.21 -15.51 -39.25
N ARG A 253 4.12 -16.25 -39.51
CA ARG A 253 2.85 -16.07 -38.81
C ARG A 253 3.01 -16.29 -37.31
N PHE A 254 3.82 -17.27 -36.90
CA PHE A 254 4.12 -17.50 -35.49
C PHE A 254 4.86 -16.30 -34.87
N ILE A 255 5.92 -15.80 -35.52
CA ILE A 255 6.68 -14.62 -35.06
C ILE A 255 5.78 -13.38 -34.96
N ASN A 256 4.91 -13.16 -35.94
CA ASN A 256 3.97 -12.03 -35.92
C ASN A 256 2.92 -12.17 -34.80
N ASN A 257 2.38 -13.38 -34.58
CA ASN A 257 1.47 -13.66 -33.47
C ASN A 257 2.11 -13.49 -32.09
N MET A 258 3.42 -13.68 -31.96
CA MET A 258 4.16 -13.44 -30.72
C MET A 258 4.23 -11.95 -30.34
N LYS A 259 4.07 -11.04 -31.32
CA LYS A 259 4.01 -9.59 -31.10
C LYS A 259 2.59 -9.10 -30.74
N LEU A 260 1.58 -9.95 -30.87
CA LEU A 260 0.16 -9.61 -30.66
C LEU A 260 -0.40 -10.16 -29.34
N ILE A 261 -1.34 -9.43 -28.75
CA ILE A 261 -2.15 -9.91 -27.62
C ILE A 261 -3.06 -11.05 -28.06
N ARG A 262 -3.37 -11.96 -27.13
CA ARG A 262 -3.94 -13.29 -27.43
C ARG A 262 -5.23 -13.27 -28.26
N LYS A 263 -6.04 -12.20 -28.12
CA LYS A 263 -7.30 -12.00 -28.82
C LYS A 263 -7.12 -11.62 -30.30
N ASP A 264 -6.00 -11.00 -30.66
CA ASP A 264 -5.73 -10.47 -32.01
C ASP A 264 -4.87 -11.43 -32.85
N ARG A 265 -4.55 -12.62 -32.32
CA ARG A 265 -3.73 -13.62 -33.00
C ARG A 265 -4.51 -14.30 -34.12
N ILE A 266 -3.89 -14.42 -35.28
CA ILE A 266 -4.45 -15.09 -36.45
C ILE A 266 -4.30 -16.60 -36.28
N LYS A 267 -5.43 -17.31 -36.29
CA LYS A 267 -5.51 -18.79 -36.13
C LYS A 267 -6.13 -19.50 -37.33
N THR A 268 -6.37 -18.77 -38.40
CA THR A 268 -6.93 -19.30 -39.65
C THR A 268 -5.88 -20.11 -40.41
N PRO A 269 -6.28 -20.85 -41.46
CA PRO A 269 -5.33 -21.39 -42.44
C PRO A 269 -4.45 -20.29 -43.07
N LEU A 270 -3.30 -20.68 -43.61
CA LEU A 270 -2.42 -19.76 -44.35
C LEU A 270 -3.18 -19.13 -45.52
N THR A 271 -2.99 -17.83 -45.73
CA THR A 271 -3.50 -17.13 -46.91
C THR A 271 -2.54 -17.33 -48.09
N ALA A 272 -3.02 -17.08 -49.31
CA ALA A 272 -2.16 -17.11 -50.50
C ALA A 272 -1.06 -16.05 -50.41
N GLU A 273 -1.41 -14.86 -49.92
CA GLU A 273 -0.49 -13.73 -49.70
C GLU A 273 0.67 -14.09 -48.76
N GLU A 274 0.41 -14.81 -47.67
CA GLU A 274 1.49 -15.24 -46.77
C GLU A 274 2.44 -16.29 -47.38
N ILE A 275 1.93 -17.08 -48.32
CA ILE A 275 2.75 -18.03 -49.06
C ILE A 275 3.61 -17.28 -50.07
N GLU A 276 3.03 -16.31 -50.80
CA GLU A 276 3.73 -15.45 -51.76
C GLU A 276 4.82 -14.61 -51.08
N GLU A 277 4.52 -13.98 -49.95
CA GLU A 277 5.52 -13.27 -49.14
C GLU A 277 6.65 -14.20 -48.65
N ALA A 278 6.37 -15.49 -48.43
CA ALA A 278 7.38 -16.46 -48.04
C ALA A 278 8.28 -16.90 -49.21
N GLU A 279 7.85 -16.69 -50.45
CA GLU A 279 8.67 -16.89 -51.66
C GLU A 279 9.72 -15.76 -51.79
N GLU A 280 9.36 -14.52 -51.48
CA GLU A 280 10.25 -13.34 -51.59
C GLU A 280 11.44 -13.32 -50.60
N ILE A 281 11.43 -14.19 -49.59
CA ILE A 281 12.50 -14.27 -48.57
C ILE A 281 13.71 -15.07 -49.07
N PHE A 282 13.53 -15.89 -50.10
CA PHE A 282 14.59 -16.70 -50.70
C PHE A 282 15.11 -16.04 -51.98
#